data_AF-A0AAD6TR37-F1
#
_entry.id   AF-A0AAD6TR37-F1
#
_cell.length_a   1.000
_cell.length_b   1.000
_cell.length_c   1.000
_cell.angle_alpha   90.00
_cell.angle_beta   90.00
_cell.angle_gamma   90.00
#
_symmetry.space_group_name_H-M   'P 1'
#
loop_
_entity.id
_entity.type
_entity.pdbx_description
1 polymer ?
#
loop_
_entity_poly.entity_id
_entity_poly.type
_entity_poly.pdbx_seq_one_letter_code
_entity_poly.pdbx_strand_id
1 'polypeptide(L)'
;MAIPIPLAPSASGRVSGKSWKTDKTATRRSYLQDGVKTKSWEDRVAQTQKAQAIKKVEAELRADKQADITRRREITLARKKAADERRRLEEDKAKMGARKAERLRRRAGRSKKING
;
A
#
# COMPACT_ATOMS: atom_id res chain seq x y z
N MET A 1 -60.65 31.65 39.06
CA MET A 1 -61.31 30.39 38.68
C MET A 1 -60.32 29.58 37.84
N ALA A 2 -60.00 28.35 38.24
CA ALA A 2 -59.00 27.53 37.56
C ALA A 2 -59.58 26.92 36.27
N ILE A 3 -58.86 27.06 35.15
CA ILE A 3 -59.24 26.50 33.85
C ILE A 3 -58.94 25.00 33.87
N PRO A 4 -59.90 24.11 33.61
CA PRO A 4 -59.65 22.67 33.63
C PRO A 4 -58.74 22.28 32.47
N ILE A 5 -57.60 21.66 32.77
CA ILE A 5 -56.67 21.10 31.80
C ILE A 5 -57.23 19.74 31.35
N PRO A 6 -57.53 19.53 30.06
CA PRO A 6 -58.01 18.25 29.59
C PRO A 6 -56.88 17.21 29.68
N LEU A 7 -57.02 16.24 30.58
CA LEU A 7 -56.12 15.09 30.67
C LEU A 7 -56.41 14.13 29.52
N ALA A 8 -55.38 13.76 28.77
CA ALA A 8 -55.49 12.73 27.74
C ALA A 8 -55.87 11.38 28.40
N PRO A 9 -56.87 10.64 27.87
CA PRO A 9 -57.28 9.37 28.43
C PRO A 9 -56.22 8.31 28.08
N SER A 10 -55.30 8.06 29.01
CA SER A 10 -54.17 7.11 28.93
C SER A 10 -52.99 7.52 28.01
N ALA A 11 -51.83 6.94 28.29
CA ALA A 11 -50.61 7.05 27.47
C ALA A 11 -50.80 6.59 26.00
N SER A 12 -51.91 5.88 25.70
CA SER A 12 -52.18 5.25 24.41
C SER A 12 -53.30 5.92 23.57
N GLY A 13 -53.94 6.98 24.08
CA GLY A 13 -54.71 7.96 23.29
C GLY A 13 -55.73 7.46 22.25
N ARG A 14 -56.30 6.24 22.38
CA ARG A 14 -57.28 5.71 21.43
C ARG A 14 -58.54 5.24 22.12
N VAL A 15 -59.68 5.70 21.62
CA VAL A 15 -61.05 5.36 22.06
C VAL A 15 -61.32 3.84 22.01
N SER A 16 -60.50 3.05 21.32
CA SER A 16 -60.60 1.57 21.25
C SER A 16 -59.28 0.81 21.51
N GLY A 17 -58.29 1.44 22.14
CA GLY A 17 -56.97 0.84 22.37
C GLY A 17 -56.99 -0.18 23.50
N LYS A 18 -56.95 -1.48 23.18
CA LYS A 18 -56.83 -2.54 24.20
C LYS A 18 -55.53 -2.33 25.00
N SER A 19 -55.63 -2.22 26.33
CA SER A 19 -54.54 -1.89 27.25
C SER A 19 -53.34 -2.85 27.24
N TRP A 20 -53.50 -4.05 26.67
CA TRP A 20 -52.44 -5.05 26.53
C TRP A 20 -51.61 -4.90 25.26
N LYS A 21 -51.91 -3.92 24.39
CA LYS A 21 -51.10 -3.65 23.19
C LYS A 21 -50.03 -2.62 23.50
N THR A 22 -48.78 -2.97 23.23
CA THR A 22 -47.63 -2.07 23.38
C THR A 22 -47.58 -1.02 22.26
N ASP A 23 -46.97 0.13 22.57
CA ASP A 23 -46.77 1.20 21.59
C ASP A 23 -45.87 0.75 20.45
N LYS A 24 -46.35 0.92 19.22
CA LYS A 24 -45.58 0.62 18.02
C LYS A 24 -44.58 1.74 17.75
N THR A 25 -43.30 1.49 18.00
CA THR A 25 -42.20 2.37 17.58
C THR A 25 -41.55 1.86 16.29
N ALA A 26 -41.00 2.78 15.48
CA ALA A 26 -40.29 2.40 14.26
C ALA A 26 -39.03 1.59 14.61
N THR A 27 -38.90 0.38 14.07
CA THR A 27 -37.72 -0.47 14.28
C THR A 27 -36.48 0.15 13.65
N ARG A 28 -35.55 0.68 14.46
CA ARG A 28 -34.23 1.11 13.99
C ARG A 28 -33.36 -0.13 13.75
N ARG A 29 -33.19 -0.52 12.49
CA ARG A 29 -32.27 -1.61 12.11
C ARG A 29 -30.83 -1.09 12.12
N SER A 30 -29.95 -1.77 12.86
CA SER A 30 -28.52 -1.47 12.92
C SER A 30 -27.78 -1.83 11.63
N TYR A 31 -28.22 -2.88 10.94
CA TYR A 31 -27.61 -3.41 9.70
C TYR A 31 -28.13 -2.73 8.42
N LEU A 32 -28.46 -1.44 8.47
CA LEU A 32 -28.79 -0.71 7.23
C LEU A 32 -27.50 -0.50 6.41
N GLN A 33 -27.60 -0.61 5.09
CA GLN A 33 -26.50 -0.22 4.20
C GLN A 33 -26.34 1.31 4.23
N ASP A 34 -25.12 1.81 4.10
CA ASP A 34 -24.82 3.24 4.29
C ASP A 34 -25.59 4.15 3.32
N GLY A 35 -25.84 3.67 2.09
CA GLY A 35 -26.67 4.39 1.12
C GLY A 35 -28.14 4.55 1.52
N VAL A 36 -28.63 3.73 2.47
CA VAL A 36 -29.97 3.82 3.07
C VAL A 36 -29.94 4.59 4.41
N LYS A 37 -28.76 4.75 5.02
CA LYS A 37 -28.58 5.56 6.23
C LYS A 37 -28.53 7.06 5.95
N THR A 38 -28.00 7.46 4.79
CA THR A 38 -27.93 8.86 4.37
C THR A 38 -29.30 9.38 3.96
N LYS A 39 -29.69 10.55 4.48
CA LYS A 39 -31.01 11.15 4.23
C LYS A 39 -31.09 11.89 2.90
N SER A 40 -29.95 12.36 2.36
CA SER A 40 -29.87 13.18 1.16
C SER A 40 -28.95 12.56 0.11
N TRP A 41 -29.10 12.97 -1.15
CA TRP A 41 -28.20 12.58 -2.23
C TRP A 41 -26.86 13.34 -2.12
N GLU A 42 -26.94 14.60 -1.72
CA GLU A 42 -25.80 15.50 -1.53
C GLU A 42 -24.78 14.92 -0.54
N ASP A 43 -25.26 14.32 0.57
CA ASP A 43 -24.38 13.68 1.54
C ASP A 43 -23.62 12.50 0.93
N ARG A 44 -24.26 11.73 0.04
CA ARG A 44 -23.61 10.59 -0.66
C ARG A 44 -22.56 11.08 -1.63
N VAL A 45 -22.83 12.16 -2.37
CA VAL A 45 -21.87 12.78 -3.27
C VAL A 45 -20.68 13.34 -2.50
N ALA A 46 -20.90 14.01 -1.37
CA ALA A 46 -19.83 14.53 -0.53
C ALA A 46 -18.93 13.41 0.04
N GLN A 47 -19.51 12.29 0.48
CA GLN A 47 -18.75 11.13 0.98
C GLN A 47 -17.94 10.46 -0.13
N THR A 48 -18.52 10.29 -1.32
CA THR A 48 -17.80 9.71 -2.46
C THR A 48 -16.65 10.59 -2.93
N GLN A 49 -16.85 11.91 -2.98
CA GLN A 49 -15.77 12.87 -3.29
C GLN A 49 -14.63 12.80 -2.26
N LYS A 50 -14.95 12.74 -0.96
CA LYS A 50 -13.94 12.56 0.10
C LYS A 50 -13.17 11.25 -0.08
N ALA A 51 -13.87 10.15 -0.34
CA ALA A 51 -13.23 8.85 -0.55
C ALA A 51 -12.31 8.85 -1.79
N GLN A 52 -12.73 9.52 -2.87
CA GLN A 52 -11.91 9.69 -4.08
C GLN A 52 -10.66 10.54 -3.81
N ALA A 53 -10.80 11.63 -3.06
CA ALA A 53 -9.67 12.47 -2.67
C ALA A 53 -8.65 11.69 -1.83
N ILE A 54 -9.11 10.91 -0.85
CA ILE A 54 -8.25 10.05 -0.02
C ILE A 54 -7.51 9.03 -0.89
N LYS A 55 -8.21 8.34 -1.78
CA LYS A 55 -7.59 7.35 -2.69
C LYS A 55 -6.57 7.96 -3.62
N LYS A 56 -6.80 9.18 -4.09
CA LYS A 56 -5.84 9.91 -4.93
C LYS A 56 -4.54 10.17 -4.16
N VAL A 57 -4.64 10.71 -2.96
CA VAL A 57 -3.48 10.97 -2.09
C VAL A 57 -2.75 9.65 -1.76
N GLU A 58 -3.47 8.58 -1.46
CA GLU A 58 -2.88 7.27 -1.21
C GLU A 58 -2.08 6.75 -2.43
N ALA A 59 -2.63 6.90 -3.63
CA ALA A 59 -1.98 6.48 -4.86
C ALA A 59 -0.70 7.30 -5.14
N GLU A 60 -0.74 8.61 -4.94
CA GLU A 60 0.41 9.50 -5.08
C GLU A 60 1.53 9.11 -4.10
N LEU A 61 1.21 8.96 -2.82
CA LEU A 61 2.20 8.55 -1.79
C LEU A 61 2.81 7.17 -2.07
N ARG A 62 2.00 6.23 -2.56
CA ARG A 62 2.47 4.89 -2.91
C ARG A 62 3.39 4.92 -4.13
N ALA A 63 3.08 5.74 -5.13
CA ALA A 63 3.91 5.91 -6.31
C ALA A 63 5.28 6.50 -5.95
N ASP A 64 5.30 7.57 -5.14
CA ASP A 64 6.53 8.22 -4.69
C ASP A 64 7.43 7.26 -3.90
N LYS A 65 6.83 6.52 -2.96
CA LYS A 65 7.56 5.52 -2.18
C LYS A 65 8.16 4.42 -3.06
N GLN A 66 7.41 3.96 -4.06
CA GLN A 66 7.89 2.93 -4.99
C GLN A 66 8.99 3.47 -5.91
N ALA A 67 8.89 4.72 -6.36
CA ALA A 67 9.92 5.39 -7.15
C ALA A 67 11.25 5.50 -6.37
N ASP A 68 11.20 5.83 -5.09
CA ASP A 68 12.38 5.89 -4.25
C ASP A 68 13.03 4.52 -4.02
N ILE A 69 12.22 3.49 -3.75
CA ILE A 69 12.70 2.12 -3.57
C ILE A 69 13.38 1.61 -4.85
N THR A 70 12.74 1.83 -6.01
CA THR A 70 13.28 1.42 -7.31
C THR A 70 14.58 2.14 -7.63
N ARG A 71 14.63 3.47 -7.45
CA ARG A 71 15.86 4.26 -7.62
C ARG A 71 17.01 3.74 -6.76
N ARG A 72 16.79 3.46 -5.47
CA ARG A 72 17.82 2.92 -4.56
C ARG A 72 18.31 1.55 -5.02
N ARG A 73 17.39 0.70 -5.48
CA ARG A 73 17.71 -0.64 -6.00
C ARG A 73 18.53 -0.56 -7.27
N GLU A 74 18.16 0.31 -8.21
CA GLU A 74 18.84 0.52 -9.48
C GLU A 74 20.27 1.03 -9.26
N ILE A 75 20.46 2.01 -8.38
CA ILE A 75 21.80 2.52 -8.03
C ILE A 75 22.69 1.40 -7.48
N THR A 76 22.15 0.62 -6.54
CA THR A 76 22.91 -0.49 -5.94
C THR A 76 23.27 -1.55 -6.98
N LEU A 77 22.31 -1.89 -7.85
CA LEU A 77 22.51 -2.88 -8.90
C LEU A 77 23.52 -2.39 -9.96
N ALA A 78 23.48 -1.11 -10.33
CA ALA A 78 24.45 -0.49 -11.23
C ALA A 78 25.87 -0.51 -10.63
N ARG A 79 26.01 -0.17 -9.34
CA ARG A 79 27.31 -0.24 -8.63
C ARG A 79 27.86 -1.66 -8.61
N LYS A 80 27.01 -2.65 -8.33
CA LYS A 80 27.41 -4.06 -8.33
C LYS A 80 27.87 -4.51 -9.72
N LYS A 81 27.09 -4.19 -10.76
CA LYS A 81 27.45 -4.50 -12.15
C LYS A 81 28.80 -3.89 -12.56
N ALA A 82 29.02 -2.61 -12.25
CA ALA A 82 30.28 -1.94 -12.55
C ALA A 82 31.47 -2.58 -11.82
N ALA A 83 31.30 -2.98 -10.56
CA ALA A 83 32.34 -3.68 -9.80
C ALA A 83 32.63 -5.08 -10.36
N ASP A 84 31.59 -5.84 -10.71
CA ASP A 84 31.72 -7.17 -11.30
C ASP A 84 32.40 -7.12 -12.68
N GLU A 85 32.06 -6.12 -13.50
CA GLU A 85 32.70 -5.90 -14.80
C GLU A 85 34.17 -5.52 -14.65
N ARG A 86 34.50 -4.61 -13.73
CA ARG A 86 35.89 -4.26 -13.42
C ARG A 86 36.68 -5.50 -12.97
N ARG A 87 36.14 -6.30 -12.06
CA ARG A 87 36.78 -7.53 -11.60
C ARG A 87 37.03 -8.49 -12.77
N ARG A 88 36.04 -8.68 -13.66
CA ARG A 88 36.19 -9.54 -14.84
C ARG A 88 37.32 -9.06 -15.75
N LEU A 89 37.39 -7.76 -16.03
CA LEU A 89 38.44 -7.17 -16.85
C LEU A 89 39.83 -7.32 -16.21
N GLU A 90 39.93 -7.16 -14.89
CA GLU A 90 41.16 -7.35 -14.14
C GLU A 90 41.63 -8.82 -14.18
N GLU A 91 40.71 -9.77 -13.99
CA GLU A 91 41.01 -11.21 -14.10
C GLU A 91 41.47 -11.58 -15.51
N ASP A 92 40.83 -11.05 -16.55
CA ASP A 92 41.21 -11.32 -17.93
C ASP A 92 42.56 -10.69 -18.28
N LYS A 93 42.84 -9.47 -17.80
CA LYS A 93 44.15 -8.83 -17.90
C LYS A 93 45.23 -9.66 -17.20
N ALA A 94 44.94 -10.17 -16.00
CA ALA A 94 45.87 -11.02 -15.25
C ALA A 94 46.16 -12.34 -15.98
N LYS A 95 45.12 -13.01 -16.53
CA LYS A 95 45.29 -14.22 -17.36
C LYS A 95 46.17 -13.96 -18.59
N MET A 96 45.96 -12.83 -19.27
CA MET A 96 46.78 -12.46 -20.43
C MET A 96 48.22 -12.13 -20.05
N GLY A 97 48.42 -11.42 -18.94
CA GLY A 97 49.74 -11.17 -18.37
C GLY A 97 50.48 -12.46 -18.03
N ALA A 98 49.80 -13.41 -17.38
CA ALA A 98 50.35 -14.73 -17.06
C ALA A 98 50.73 -15.52 -18.32
N ARG A 99 49.84 -15.56 -19.33
CA ARG A 99 50.13 -16.20 -20.63
C ARG A 99 51.34 -15.57 -21.33
N LYS A 100 51.48 -14.24 -21.29
CA LYS A 100 52.64 -13.54 -21.86
C LYS A 100 53.93 -13.88 -21.10
N ALA A 101 53.90 -13.87 -19.77
CA ALA A 101 55.04 -14.25 -18.94
C ALA A 101 55.46 -15.71 -19.21
N GLU A 102 54.50 -16.62 -19.36
CA GLU A 102 54.73 -18.01 -19.70
C GLU A 102 55.38 -18.17 -21.09
N ARG A 103 54.91 -17.43 -22.11
CA ARG A 103 55.54 -17.41 -23.45
C ARG A 103 56.99 -16.94 -23.40
N LEU A 104 57.28 -15.90 -22.62
CA LEU A 104 58.64 -15.41 -22.43
C LEU A 104 59.53 -16.44 -21.71
N ARG A 105 59.02 -17.13 -20.68
CA ARG A 105 59.72 -18.24 -20.02
C ARG A 105 60.04 -19.38 -20.98
N ARG A 106 59.10 -19.75 -21.85
CA ARG A 106 59.32 -20.76 -22.92
C ARG A 106 60.40 -20.31 -23.91
N ARG A 107 60.33 -19.06 -24.38
CA ARG A 107 61.33 -18.50 -25.32
C ARG A 107 62.73 -18.45 -24.71
N ALA A 108 62.83 -18.15 -23.42
CA ALA A 108 64.09 -18.15 -22.67
C ALA A 108 64.63 -19.56 -22.36
N GLY A 109 63.97 -20.64 -22.79
CA GLY A 109 64.43 -22.02 -22.57
C GLY A 109 64.44 -22.47 -21.10
N ARG A 110 63.87 -21.68 -20.17
CA ARG A 110 63.75 -22.04 -18.75
C ARG A 110 62.68 -23.13 -18.58
N SER A 111 63.09 -24.38 -18.79
CA SER A 111 62.29 -25.54 -18.41
C SER A 111 62.44 -25.82 -16.91
N LYS A 112 61.39 -26.34 -16.26
CA LYS A 112 61.37 -26.69 -14.82
C LYS A 112 62.41 -27.77 -14.45
N LYS A 113 63.16 -28.31 -15.41
CA LYS A 113 64.04 -29.48 -15.28
C LYS A 113 65.51 -29.15 -15.08
N ILE A 114 65.90 -27.87 -15.05
CA ILE A 114 67.31 -27.50 -14.83
C ILE A 114 67.45 -27.02 -13.38
N ASN A 115 67.86 -27.95 -12.51
CA ASN A 115 68.48 -27.60 -11.23
C ASN A 115 69.76 -26.82 -11.53
N GLY A 116 69.75 -25.55 -11.15
CA GLY A 116 70.88 -24.65 -11.01
C GLY A 116 70.48 -23.62 -9.96
#